data_AF-A0A942J403-F1
#
_entry.id   AF-A0A942J403-F1
#
_cell.length_a   1.000
_cell.length_b   1.000
_cell.length_c   1.000
_cell.angle_alpha   90.00
_cell.angle_beta   90.00
_cell.angle_gamma   90.00
#
_symmetry.space_group_name_H-M   'P 1'
#
loop_
_entity.id
_entity.type
_entity.pdbx_description
1 polymer ?
#
loop_
_entity_poly.entity_id
_entity_poly.type
_entity_poly.pdbx_seq_one_letter_code
_entity_poly.pdbx_strand_id
1 'polypeptide(L)'
;MNKVEDLMITVDKFPAISQESTLREAILTLDQVETEFSSGKRQQRILLVVDGENRVVGKLTPKDVVRGLDADYPKKLGEHAKIIDDNYKYVMRSGSVRALQELGATAWDDLCVRSRDTKIKDFICDPPSTQIVEPGDSLNKALHRFIVGKHHSLFVTDGKRLIGLLRFTDVYRAILDKIKYVCCDPGPG
;
A
#
# COMPACT_ATOMS: atom_id res chain seq x y z
N MET A 1 7.82 -16.74 -17.20
CA MET A 1 7.35 -15.54 -16.49
C MET A 1 5.93 -15.18 -16.91
N ASN A 2 4.95 -15.86 -16.32
CA ASN A 2 3.51 -15.68 -16.58
C ASN A 2 2.67 -15.66 -15.30
N LYS A 3 3.27 -15.92 -14.12
CA LYS A 3 2.59 -15.96 -12.82
C LYS A 3 3.06 -14.85 -11.90
N VAL A 4 2.27 -14.58 -10.86
CA VAL A 4 2.58 -13.60 -9.82
C VAL A 4 3.90 -13.93 -9.11
N GLU A 5 4.12 -15.20 -8.76
CA GLU A 5 5.34 -15.65 -8.08
C GLU A 5 6.64 -15.36 -8.87
N ASP A 6 6.55 -15.26 -10.19
CA ASP A 6 7.71 -14.96 -11.04
C ASP A 6 8.22 -13.51 -10.88
N LEU A 7 7.37 -12.59 -10.40
CA LEU A 7 7.66 -11.16 -10.30
C LEU A 7 7.49 -10.58 -8.90
N MET A 8 6.88 -11.32 -7.98
CA MET A 8 6.70 -10.84 -6.62
C MET A 8 8.04 -10.66 -5.91
N ILE A 9 8.05 -9.76 -4.94
CA ILE A 9 9.16 -9.59 -4.01
C ILE A 9 8.72 -10.15 -2.68
N THR A 10 9.54 -11.02 -2.11
CA THR A 10 9.26 -11.68 -0.84
C THR A 10 9.35 -10.68 0.32
N VAL A 11 8.55 -10.91 1.37
CA VAL A 11 8.43 -9.98 2.52
C VAL A 11 9.75 -9.71 3.23
N ASP A 12 10.70 -10.65 3.23
CA ASP A 12 12.04 -10.52 3.84
C ASP A 12 12.92 -9.44 3.20
N LYS A 13 12.58 -8.98 1.98
CA LYS A 13 13.32 -7.92 1.28
C LYS A 13 12.88 -6.51 1.66
N PHE A 14 11.77 -6.37 2.37
CA PHE A 14 11.22 -5.08 2.74
C PHE A 14 11.64 -4.68 4.15
N PRO A 15 11.87 -3.38 4.42
CA PRO A 15 11.91 -2.89 5.78
C PRO A 15 10.56 -3.15 6.48
N ALA A 16 10.60 -3.36 7.78
CA ALA A 16 9.41 -3.58 8.60
C ALA A 16 9.40 -2.69 9.84
N ILE A 17 8.20 -2.37 10.33
CA ILE A 17 7.95 -1.65 11.58
C ILE A 17 6.85 -2.38 12.38
N SER A 18 6.92 -2.32 13.71
CA SER A 18 5.90 -2.93 14.56
C SER A 18 4.57 -2.19 14.46
N GLN A 19 3.45 -2.93 14.47
CA GLN A 19 2.11 -2.34 14.60
C GLN A 19 1.89 -1.59 15.93
N GLU A 20 2.73 -1.84 16.93
CA GLU A 20 2.70 -1.14 18.23
C GLU A 20 3.49 0.18 18.20
N SER A 21 4.26 0.45 17.14
CA SER A 21 4.97 1.71 16.95
C SER A 21 4.00 2.88 16.79
N THR A 22 4.46 4.06 17.19
CA THR A 22 3.73 5.31 17.12
C THR A 22 3.77 5.94 15.72
N LEU A 23 2.85 6.85 15.44
CA LEU A 23 2.83 7.64 14.20
C LEU A 23 4.14 8.41 14.00
N ARG A 24 4.72 8.95 15.08
CA ARG A 24 6.03 9.62 15.03
C ARG A 24 7.12 8.69 14.54
N GLU A 25 7.23 7.50 15.13
CA GLU A 25 8.21 6.49 14.71
C GLU A 25 7.98 6.05 13.27
N ALA A 26 6.72 5.93 12.86
CA ALA A 26 6.32 5.58 11.51
C ALA A 26 6.83 6.60 10.47
N ILE A 27 6.64 7.90 10.75
CA ILE A 27 7.11 9.00 9.88
C ILE A 27 8.64 9.00 9.77
N LEU A 28 9.35 8.91 10.90
CA LEU A 28 10.81 8.91 10.91
C LEU A 28 11.38 7.69 10.17
N THR A 29 10.74 6.53 10.33
CA THR A 29 11.13 5.30 9.62
C THR A 29 10.88 5.41 8.13
N LEU A 30 9.76 5.99 7.70
CA LEU A 30 9.49 6.24 6.28
C LEU A 30 10.53 7.18 5.66
N ASP A 31 10.90 8.26 6.36
CA ASP A 31 11.92 9.22 5.90
C ASP A 31 13.30 8.56 5.74
N GLN A 32 13.70 7.75 6.73
CA GLN A 32 14.94 6.97 6.65
C GLN A 32 14.91 5.98 5.48
N VAL A 33 13.81 5.23 5.32
CA VAL A 33 13.65 4.24 4.25
C VAL A 33 13.71 4.90 2.87
N GLU A 34 13.08 6.06 2.67
CA GLU A 34 13.14 6.80 1.41
C GLU A 34 14.54 7.36 1.14
N THR A 35 15.22 7.86 2.18
CA THR A 35 16.61 8.33 2.07
C THR A 35 17.56 7.21 1.64
N GLU A 36 17.48 6.05 2.29
CA GLU A 36 18.29 4.88 1.94
C GLU A 36 17.96 4.32 0.55
N PHE A 37 16.68 4.34 0.16
CA PHE A 37 16.27 3.94 -1.17
C PHE A 37 16.81 4.89 -2.26
N SER A 38 16.65 6.20 -2.04
CA SER A 38 17.13 7.24 -2.97
C SER A 38 18.65 7.24 -3.11
N SER A 39 19.38 6.91 -2.05
CA SER A 39 20.83 6.77 -2.09
C SER A 39 21.30 5.40 -2.61
N GLY A 40 20.40 4.49 -2.98
CA GLY A 40 20.70 3.13 -3.43
C GLY A 40 21.19 2.17 -2.33
N LYS A 41 21.19 2.58 -1.05
CA LYS A 41 21.55 1.72 0.09
C LYS A 41 20.50 0.64 0.37
N ARG A 42 19.25 0.89 -0.05
CA ARG A 42 18.12 -0.03 0.10
C ARG A 42 17.43 -0.24 -1.24
N GLN A 43 16.99 -1.47 -1.50
CA GLN A 43 16.30 -1.82 -2.74
C GLN A 43 14.79 -1.58 -2.70
N GLN A 44 14.20 -1.54 -1.51
CA GLN A 44 12.76 -1.42 -1.29
C GLN A 44 12.42 -0.24 -0.40
N ARG A 45 11.46 0.59 -0.83
CA ARG A 45 10.94 1.72 -0.05
C ARG A 45 9.57 1.48 0.61
N ILE A 46 8.94 0.34 0.33
CA ILE A 46 7.66 0.00 0.96
C ILE A 46 7.95 -0.50 2.36
N LEU A 47 7.43 0.18 3.37
CA LEU A 47 7.54 -0.22 4.77
C LEU A 47 6.40 -1.18 5.11
N LEU A 48 6.74 -2.41 5.54
CA LEU A 48 5.77 -3.39 6.00
C LEU A 48 5.45 -3.19 7.48
N VAL A 49 4.23 -3.52 7.88
CA VAL A 49 3.80 -3.49 9.28
C VAL A 49 3.72 -4.92 9.79
N VAL A 50 4.32 -5.20 10.94
CA VAL A 50 4.36 -6.54 11.55
C VAL A 50 3.69 -6.60 12.92
N ASP A 51 3.09 -7.74 13.25
CA ASP A 51 2.56 -8.03 14.58
C ASP A 51 3.63 -8.50 15.59
N GLY A 52 3.20 -8.85 16.81
CA GLY A 52 4.09 -9.36 17.85
C GLY A 52 4.71 -10.74 17.57
N GLU A 53 4.20 -11.46 16.57
CA GLU A 53 4.75 -12.73 16.08
C GLU A 53 5.60 -12.53 14.81
N ASN A 54 5.92 -11.27 14.47
CA ASN A 54 6.65 -10.88 13.26
C ASN A 54 5.95 -11.28 11.94
N ARG A 55 4.62 -11.44 11.97
CA ARG A 55 3.81 -11.64 10.76
C ARG A 55 3.45 -10.30 10.16
N VAL A 56 3.55 -10.18 8.83
CA VAL A 56 3.16 -8.96 8.15
C VAL A 56 1.64 -8.84 8.13
N VAL A 57 1.14 -7.75 8.72
CA VAL A 57 -0.29 -7.41 8.81
C VAL A 57 -0.70 -6.28 7.88
N GLY A 58 0.26 -5.59 7.26
CA GLY A 58 -0.03 -4.52 6.32
C GLY A 58 1.21 -3.87 5.76
N LYS A 59 1.02 -2.71 5.12
CA LYS A 59 2.11 -1.83 4.68
C LYS A 59 1.74 -0.39 4.99
N LEU A 60 2.75 0.42 5.26
CA LEU A 60 2.58 1.84 5.52
C LEU A 60 2.99 2.64 4.28
N THR A 61 2.12 3.55 3.86
CA THR A 61 2.43 4.58 2.86
C THR A 61 2.29 5.97 3.47
N PRO A 62 2.87 7.02 2.86
CA PRO A 62 2.62 8.40 3.30
C PRO A 62 1.12 8.76 3.36
N LYS A 63 0.28 8.15 2.50
CA LYS A 63 -1.18 8.34 2.56
C LYS A 63 -1.80 7.76 3.83
N ASP A 64 -1.26 6.64 4.33
CA ASP A 64 -1.74 6.02 5.57
C ASP A 64 -1.34 6.84 6.80
N VAL A 65 -0.17 7.47 6.77
CA VAL A 65 0.23 8.46 7.80
C VAL A 65 -0.74 9.64 7.83
N VAL A 66 -1.09 10.19 6.67
CA VAL A 66 -2.05 11.30 6.59
C VAL A 66 -3.42 10.89 7.14
N ARG A 67 -3.86 9.64 6.90
CA ARG A 67 -5.06 9.08 7.54
C ARG A 67 -4.90 8.98 9.06
N GLY A 68 -3.74 8.56 9.54
CA GLY A 68 -3.43 8.46 10.99
C GLY A 68 -3.37 9.80 11.73
N LEU A 69 -3.24 10.93 11.02
CA LEU A 69 -3.31 12.27 11.62
C LEU A 69 -4.72 12.59 12.14
N ASP A 70 -5.77 12.00 11.56
CA ASP A 70 -7.13 12.03 12.10
C ASP A 70 -7.48 10.63 12.60
N ALA A 71 -7.18 10.38 13.88
CA ALA A 71 -7.42 9.08 14.53
C ALA A 71 -8.90 8.65 14.49
N ASP A 72 -9.83 9.58 14.24
CA ASP A 72 -11.24 9.27 14.07
C ASP A 72 -11.65 9.12 12.61
N TYR A 73 -10.77 9.35 11.64
CA TYR A 73 -11.07 9.19 10.20
C TYR A 73 -11.68 7.81 9.88
N PRO A 74 -11.10 6.67 10.33
CA PRO A 74 -11.70 5.36 10.06
C PRO A 74 -13.11 5.21 10.67
N LYS A 75 -13.33 5.76 11.88
CA LYS A 75 -14.63 5.74 12.56
C LYS A 75 -15.66 6.65 11.89
N LYS A 76 -15.22 7.83 11.45
CA LYS A 76 -16.00 8.84 10.72
C LYS A 76 -16.44 8.33 9.34
N LEU A 77 -15.64 7.47 8.72
CA LEU A 77 -16.00 6.82 7.46
C LEU A 77 -17.08 5.73 7.63
N GLY A 78 -17.22 5.13 8.81
CA GLY A 78 -18.18 4.05 9.06
C GLY A 78 -18.05 2.89 8.06
N GLU A 79 -19.16 2.25 7.71
CA GLU A 79 -19.21 1.17 6.70
C GLU A 79 -18.73 1.60 5.31
N HIS A 80 -18.68 2.91 5.02
CA HIS A 80 -18.22 3.44 3.75
C HIS A 80 -16.70 3.41 3.59
N ALA A 81 -15.91 3.12 4.65
CA ALA A 81 -14.45 2.98 4.57
C ALA A 81 -14.00 2.00 3.47
N LYS A 82 -14.80 0.95 3.23
CA LYS A 82 -14.55 -0.05 2.18
C LYS A 82 -14.89 0.44 0.76
N ILE A 83 -15.62 1.54 0.63
CA ILE A 83 -16.16 2.09 -0.63
C ILE A 83 -15.32 3.30 -1.12
N ILE A 84 -14.51 3.91 -0.25
CA ILE A 84 -13.83 5.19 -0.52
C ILE A 84 -12.64 5.08 -1.48
N ASP A 85 -12.12 3.88 -1.78
CA ASP A 85 -10.90 3.79 -2.61
C ASP A 85 -11.10 4.31 -4.04
N ASP A 86 -12.34 4.40 -4.55
CA ASP A 86 -12.59 4.73 -5.96
C ASP A 86 -13.55 5.88 -6.29
N ASN A 87 -14.31 6.43 -5.33
CA ASN A 87 -15.31 7.46 -5.66
C ASN A 87 -15.39 8.61 -4.65
N TYR A 88 -14.40 9.50 -4.71
CA TYR A 88 -14.45 10.85 -4.09
C TYR A 88 -15.78 11.58 -4.37
N LYS A 89 -16.38 11.36 -5.55
CA LYS A 89 -17.67 11.94 -5.95
C LYS A 89 -18.89 11.36 -5.21
N TYR A 90 -18.82 10.12 -4.71
CA TYR A 90 -19.92 9.50 -3.97
C TYR A 90 -19.90 9.96 -2.50
N VAL A 91 -18.70 10.05 -1.92
CA VAL A 91 -18.44 10.51 -0.53
C VAL A 91 -18.85 11.96 -0.32
N MET A 92 -18.64 12.83 -1.31
CA MET A 92 -19.08 14.23 -1.28
C MET A 92 -20.61 14.39 -1.40
N ARG A 93 -21.33 13.33 -1.78
CA ARG A 93 -22.77 13.36 -2.08
C ARG A 93 -23.62 12.69 -0.99
N SER A 94 -23.03 11.79 -0.21
CA SER A 94 -23.58 11.27 1.05
C SER A 94 -23.14 12.15 2.23
N GLY A 95 -23.81 12.07 3.38
CA GLY A 95 -23.62 12.93 4.57
C GLY A 95 -22.22 12.97 5.23
N SER A 96 -21.20 12.43 4.58
CA SER A 96 -19.76 12.46 4.90
C SER A 96 -19.11 13.86 4.80
N VAL A 97 -19.88 14.89 4.40
CA VAL A 97 -19.44 16.30 4.34
C VAL A 97 -19.08 16.85 5.74
N ARG A 98 -19.73 16.38 6.81
CA ARG A 98 -19.44 16.83 8.18
C ARG A 98 -18.06 16.37 8.67
N ALA A 99 -17.66 15.14 8.39
CA ALA A 99 -16.34 14.61 8.76
C ALA A 99 -15.19 15.36 8.05
N LEU A 100 -15.41 15.75 6.80
CA LEU A 100 -14.47 16.58 6.03
C LEU A 100 -14.43 18.05 6.51
N GLN A 101 -15.54 18.59 7.00
CA GLN A 101 -15.59 19.93 7.60
C GLN A 101 -14.84 20.01 8.95
N GLU A 102 -14.91 18.97 9.78
CA GLU A 102 -14.19 18.91 11.06
C GLU A 102 -12.67 18.76 10.88
N LEU A 103 -12.23 18.03 9.84
CA LEU A 103 -10.83 17.98 9.41
C LEU A 103 -10.28 19.37 9.06
N GLY A 104 -11.11 20.23 8.45
CA GLY A 104 -10.77 21.61 8.12
C GLY A 104 -10.75 22.58 9.30
N ALA A 105 -11.20 22.17 10.49
CA ALA A 105 -11.33 23.04 11.66
C ALA A 105 -10.15 22.95 12.66
N THR A 106 -9.29 21.93 12.54
CA THR A 106 -8.12 21.78 13.41
C THR A 106 -6.91 22.44 12.77
N ALA A 107 -6.19 23.29 13.51
CA ALA A 107 -4.96 23.90 13.01
C ALA A 107 -3.91 22.82 12.69
N TRP A 108 -3.17 23.02 11.60
CA TRP A 108 -2.16 22.07 11.09
C TRP A 108 -1.15 21.64 12.17
N ASP A 109 -0.72 22.57 13.03
CA ASP A 109 0.26 22.31 14.08
C ASP A 109 -0.29 21.42 15.20
N ASP A 110 -1.58 21.53 15.50
CA ASP A 110 -2.24 20.73 16.56
C ASP A 110 -2.42 19.27 16.14
N LEU A 111 -2.58 19.00 14.84
CA LEU A 111 -2.73 17.63 14.30
C LEU A 111 -1.47 16.80 14.53
N CYS A 112 -0.29 17.39 14.29
CA CYS A 112 0.98 16.68 14.48
C CYS A 112 1.25 16.36 15.94
N VAL A 113 0.94 17.28 16.86
CA VAL A 113 1.18 17.10 18.30
C VAL A 113 0.25 16.05 18.89
N ARG A 114 -1.04 16.10 18.54
CA ARG A 114 -2.08 15.21 19.10
C ARG A 114 -1.96 13.76 18.63
N SER A 115 -1.53 13.55 17.39
CA SER A 115 -1.55 12.22 16.76
C SER A 115 -0.20 11.51 16.81
N ARG A 116 0.85 12.16 17.36
CA ARG A 116 2.22 11.62 17.39
C ARG A 116 2.32 10.26 18.11
N ASP A 117 1.51 10.06 19.15
CA ASP A 117 1.54 8.90 20.04
C ASP A 117 0.49 7.84 19.65
N THR A 118 -0.30 8.08 18.60
CA THR A 118 -1.25 7.11 18.03
C THR A 118 -0.48 5.90 17.49
N LYS A 119 -0.93 4.68 17.81
CA LYS A 119 -0.25 3.47 17.35
C LYS A 119 -0.66 3.13 15.92
N ILE A 120 0.26 2.53 15.16
CA ILE A 120 0.01 2.09 13.77
C ILE A 120 -1.22 1.18 13.69
N LYS A 121 -1.37 0.24 14.62
CA LYS A 121 -2.52 -0.67 14.66
C LYS A 121 -3.89 0.02 14.75
N ASP A 122 -3.94 1.27 15.22
CA ASP A 122 -5.19 1.99 15.43
C ASP A 122 -5.72 2.63 14.12
N PHE A 123 -4.88 2.72 13.09
CA PHE A 123 -5.26 3.32 11.79
C PHE A 123 -4.82 2.53 10.56
N ILE A 124 -3.99 1.50 10.71
CA ILE A 124 -3.64 0.60 9.61
C ILE A 124 -4.88 -0.20 9.19
N CYS A 125 -5.14 -0.25 7.89
CA CYS A 125 -6.27 -1.00 7.35
C CYS A 125 -5.80 -2.31 6.72
N ASP A 126 -6.59 -3.36 6.88
CA ASP A 126 -6.42 -4.59 6.12
C ASP A 126 -6.51 -4.32 4.62
N PRO A 127 -5.72 -5.01 3.79
CA PRO A 127 -5.82 -4.88 2.36
C PRO A 127 -7.20 -5.34 1.87
N PRO A 128 -7.88 -4.57 1.00
CA PRO A 128 -9.12 -5.02 0.41
C PRO A 128 -8.87 -6.23 -0.49
N SER A 129 -9.89 -7.07 -0.70
CA SER A 129 -9.78 -8.26 -1.54
C SER A 129 -9.40 -7.96 -3.00
N THR A 130 -9.64 -6.73 -3.47
CA THR A 130 -9.19 -6.22 -4.77
C THR A 130 -7.68 -6.05 -4.86
N GLN A 131 -6.99 -5.92 -3.73
CA GLN A 131 -5.55 -5.75 -3.64
C GLN A 131 -4.79 -7.06 -3.36
N ILE A 132 -5.49 -8.19 -3.23
CA ILE A 132 -4.91 -9.49 -2.88
C ILE A 132 -4.86 -10.40 -4.11
N VAL A 133 -3.73 -11.11 -4.27
CA VAL A 133 -3.49 -12.15 -5.28
C VAL A 133 -2.73 -13.32 -4.65
N GLU A 134 -2.80 -14.49 -5.30
CA GLU A 134 -2.07 -15.70 -4.89
C GLU A 134 -0.80 -15.89 -5.73
N PRO A 135 0.24 -16.58 -5.24
CA PRO A 135 1.49 -16.79 -5.99
C PRO A 135 1.26 -17.47 -7.35
N GLY A 136 0.31 -18.40 -7.42
CA GLY A 136 -0.04 -19.13 -8.64
C GLY A 136 -0.91 -18.35 -9.63
N ASP A 137 -1.40 -17.16 -9.26
CA ASP A 137 -2.25 -16.36 -10.14
C ASP A 137 -1.51 -15.92 -11.41
N SER A 138 -2.25 -15.78 -12.50
CA SER A 138 -1.69 -15.24 -13.74
C SER A 138 -1.37 -13.75 -13.63
N LEU A 139 -0.34 -13.29 -14.35
CA LEU A 139 -0.05 -11.85 -14.46
C LEU A 139 -1.22 -11.05 -15.07
N ASN A 140 -2.07 -11.67 -15.89
CA ASN A 140 -3.29 -11.04 -16.42
C ASN A 140 -4.28 -10.71 -15.30
N LYS A 141 -4.48 -11.64 -14.35
CA LYS A 141 -5.31 -11.39 -13.17
C LYS A 141 -4.74 -10.25 -12.33
N ALA A 142 -3.42 -10.23 -12.12
CA ALA A 142 -2.75 -9.15 -11.41
C ALA A 142 -2.91 -7.78 -12.11
N LEU A 143 -2.74 -7.73 -13.45
CA LEU A 143 -2.97 -6.51 -14.24
C LEU A 143 -4.38 -5.97 -14.08
N HIS A 144 -5.39 -6.84 -14.11
CA HIS A 144 -6.76 -6.43 -13.86
C HIS A 144 -6.94 -5.83 -12.46
N ARG A 145 -6.33 -6.42 -11.42
CA ARG A 145 -6.35 -5.85 -10.06
C ARG A 145 -5.69 -4.47 -9.99
N PHE A 146 -4.56 -4.29 -10.66
CA PHE A 146 -3.90 -2.99 -10.74
C PHE A 146 -4.77 -1.92 -11.41
N ILE A 147 -5.43 -2.25 -12.52
CA ILE A 147 -6.28 -1.31 -13.27
C ILE A 147 -7.52 -0.94 -12.46
N VAL A 148 -8.23 -1.92 -11.92
CA VAL A 148 -9.49 -1.69 -11.20
C VAL A 148 -9.25 -0.98 -9.87
N GLY A 149 -8.32 -1.48 -9.06
CA GLY A 149 -8.08 -0.92 -7.72
C GLY A 149 -7.11 0.26 -7.69
N LYS A 150 -6.52 0.65 -8.82
CA LYS A 150 -5.53 1.76 -8.93
C LYS A 150 -4.39 1.66 -7.91
N HIS A 151 -4.04 0.44 -7.51
CA HIS A 151 -3.04 0.18 -6.49
C HIS A 151 -1.63 0.29 -7.07
N HIS A 152 -0.63 0.71 -6.27
CA HIS A 152 0.77 0.68 -6.70
C HIS A 152 1.46 -0.67 -6.43
N SER A 153 0.89 -1.47 -5.54
CA SER A 153 1.31 -2.85 -5.26
C SER A 153 0.13 -3.70 -4.81
N LEU A 154 0.20 -4.99 -5.10
CA LEU A 154 -0.72 -6.02 -4.65
C LEU A 154 -0.05 -6.86 -3.55
N PHE A 155 -0.85 -7.30 -2.59
CA PHE A 155 -0.45 -8.24 -1.55
C PHE A 155 -0.50 -9.66 -2.11
N VAL A 156 0.61 -10.40 -1.98
CA VAL A 156 0.69 -11.79 -2.42
C VAL A 156 0.56 -12.70 -1.20
N THR A 157 -0.55 -13.41 -1.11
CA THR A 157 -0.87 -14.27 0.01
C THR A 157 -0.89 -15.74 -0.39
N ASP A 158 -0.32 -16.59 0.46
CA ASP A 158 -0.47 -18.05 0.40
C ASP A 158 -1.39 -18.47 1.56
N GLY A 159 -2.65 -18.75 1.21
CA GLY A 159 -3.74 -18.87 2.17
C GLY A 159 -3.93 -17.57 2.97
N LYS A 160 -3.71 -17.62 4.29
CA LYS A 160 -3.83 -16.46 5.18
C LYS A 160 -2.51 -15.71 5.41
N ARG A 161 -1.39 -16.22 4.88
CA ARG A 161 -0.07 -15.67 5.14
C ARG A 161 0.35 -14.75 4.02
N LEU A 162 0.71 -13.51 4.35
CA LEU A 162 1.38 -12.63 3.39
C LEU A 162 2.81 -13.11 3.15
N ILE A 163 3.14 -13.42 1.91
CA ILE A 163 4.47 -13.93 1.51
C ILE A 163 5.25 -12.96 0.64
N GLY A 164 4.59 -11.98 0.02
CA GLY A 164 5.26 -10.99 -0.80
C GLY A 164 4.36 -9.83 -1.23
N LEU A 165 4.96 -8.92 -1.99
CA LEU A 165 4.27 -7.86 -2.71
C LEU A 165 4.62 -7.94 -4.19
N LEU A 166 3.62 -7.78 -5.04
CA LEU A 166 3.82 -7.55 -6.47
C LEU A 166 3.71 -6.05 -6.73
N ARG A 167 4.77 -5.41 -7.24
CA ARG A 167 4.75 -3.97 -7.54
C ARG A 167 4.33 -3.74 -8.99
N PHE A 168 3.53 -2.70 -9.22
CA PHE A 168 3.12 -2.34 -10.58
C PHE A 168 4.33 -2.07 -11.49
N THR A 169 5.40 -1.48 -10.95
CA THR A 169 6.65 -1.20 -11.68
C THR A 169 7.36 -2.44 -12.19
N ASP A 170 7.28 -3.57 -11.48
CA ASP A 170 7.92 -4.82 -11.89
C ASP A 170 7.13 -5.46 -13.03
N VAL A 171 5.80 -5.45 -12.94
CA VAL A 171 4.91 -5.88 -14.03
C VAL A 171 5.09 -5.00 -15.26
N TYR A 172 5.17 -3.68 -15.08
CA TYR A 172 5.43 -2.74 -16.17
C TYR A 172 6.78 -2.99 -16.84
N ARG A 173 7.84 -3.27 -16.08
CA ARG A 173 9.15 -3.65 -16.62
C ARG A 173 9.07 -4.96 -17.41
N ALA A 174 8.38 -5.97 -16.88
CA ALA A 174 8.16 -7.23 -17.60
C ALA A 174 7.41 -7.04 -18.92
N ILE A 175 6.45 -6.10 -18.98
CA ILE A 175 5.76 -5.71 -20.22
C ILE A 175 6.73 -5.04 -21.20
N LEU A 176 7.54 -4.08 -20.73
CA LEU A 176 8.54 -3.41 -21.55
C LEU A 176 9.53 -4.39 -22.16
N ASP A 177 10.04 -5.32 -21.36
CA ASP A 177 10.98 -6.33 -21.84
C ASP A 177 10.33 -7.25 -22.88
N LYS A 178 9.08 -7.69 -22.65
CA LYS A 178 8.34 -8.47 -23.66
C LYS A 178 8.17 -7.69 -24.96
N ILE A 179 7.77 -6.43 -24.94
CA ILE A 179 7.59 -5.64 -26.17
C ILE A 179 8.91 -5.43 -26.90
N LYS A 180 9.99 -5.12 -26.18
CA LYS A 180 11.31 -4.88 -26.79
C LYS A 180 11.89 -6.12 -27.47
N TYR A 181 11.71 -7.30 -26.89
CA TYR A 181 12.41 -8.50 -27.33
C TYR A 181 11.54 -9.49 -28.12
N VAL A 182 10.20 -9.38 -28.07
CA VAL A 182 9.28 -10.21 -28.88
C VAL A 182 9.02 -9.61 -30.27
N CYS A 183 9.30 -8.31 -30.49
CA CYS A 183 9.09 -7.64 -31.77
C CYS A 183 10.35 -7.50 -32.65
N CYS A 184 11.47 -8.13 -32.27
CA CYS A 184 12.74 -8.09 -33.02
C CYS A 184 13.07 -9.39 -33.78
N ASP A 185 12.09 -10.25 -34.04
CA ASP A 185 12.25 -11.35 -35.00
C ASP A 185 11.66 -10.88 -36.34
N PRO A 186 12.47 -10.32 -37.28
CA PRO A 186 12.03 -10.24 -38.66
C PRO A 186 11.90 -11.69 -39.12
N GLY A 187 10.67 -12.18 -39.28
CA GLY A 187 10.42 -13.52 -39.80
C GLY A 187 11.25 -13.78 -41.08
N PRO A 188 11.54 -15.04 -41.41
CA PRO A 188 12.41 -15.36 -42.53
C PRO A 188 11.80 -14.76 -43.80
N GLY A 189 12.52 -13.79 -44.37
CA GLY A 189 12.23 -13.21 -45.68
C GLY A 189 12.57 -14.16 -46.82
#